data_AF-A0AAF3J2Y4-F1
#
_entry.id   AF-A0AAF3J2Y4-F1
#
_cell.length_a   1.000
_cell.length_b   1.000
_cell.length_c   1.000
_cell.angle_alpha   90.00
_cell.angle_beta   90.00
_cell.angle_gamma   90.00
#
_symmetry.space_group_name_H-M   'P 1'
#
loop_
_entity.id
_entity.type
_entity.pdbx_description
1 polymer ?
#
loop_
_entity_poly.entity_id
_entity_poly.type
_entity_poly.pdbx_seq_one_letter_code
_entity_poly.pdbx_strand_id
1 'polypeptide(L)'
;MISKGFLLGLCFFVAKISAQNVTRSKRQDICMNLNEVRTCYANYITLYGLLAQNVNGRPILQRYELYDRLIKVTDLTTICKNFDVLRGCLGGNEDLCITPNTMLQITSSPNDARDYLLDYSFFQSVCGIGKDVFLENQMCLSNAFAQGSLSNRIVQCGGSSSQDQQNQMMICDRGIAAVGCVRDQFSQLCGIPSGKAVCSAAVNMARGLREADVTCIQQMDFVCNSIAHLQYPLFTFALIFLFFKC
;
A
#
# COMPACT_ATOMS: atom_id res chain seq x y z
N MET A 1 6.22 0.50 -8.17
CA MET A 1 7.16 -0.66 -8.24
C MET A 1 6.47 -1.87 -7.65
N ILE A 2 5.47 -2.42 -8.35
CA ILE A 2 4.74 -3.61 -7.89
C ILE A 2 5.20 -4.79 -8.77
N SER A 3 5.61 -5.90 -8.16
CA SER A 3 6.05 -7.10 -8.87
C SER A 3 5.05 -8.24 -8.65
N LYS A 4 4.95 -9.12 -9.66
CA LYS A 4 4.07 -10.31 -9.72
C LYS A 4 4.19 -11.24 -8.49
N GLY A 5 5.21 -11.10 -7.63
CA GLY A 5 5.33 -11.79 -6.34
C GLY A 5 4.26 -11.42 -5.29
N PHE A 6 3.53 -10.33 -5.47
CA PHE A 6 2.35 -9.96 -4.67
C PHE A 6 1.17 -10.96 -4.85
N LEU A 7 1.23 -11.82 -5.87
CA LEU A 7 0.20 -12.79 -6.25
C LEU A 7 0.12 -14.04 -5.38
N LEU A 8 0.96 -14.22 -4.35
CA LEU A 8 0.90 -15.41 -3.49
C LEU A 8 0.75 -15.09 -2.00
N GLY A 9 1.28 -13.96 -1.50
CA GLY A 9 1.07 -13.58 -0.09
C GLY A 9 -0.28 -12.91 0.19
N LEU A 10 -0.88 -12.23 -0.80
CA LEU A 10 -2.20 -11.59 -0.68
C LEU A 10 -3.28 -12.23 -1.55
N CYS A 11 -2.96 -13.20 -2.42
CA CYS A 11 -3.99 -13.94 -3.17
C CYS A 11 -4.54 -15.18 -2.46
N PHE A 12 -4.08 -15.53 -1.26
CA PHE A 12 -4.78 -16.51 -0.43
C PHE A 12 -6.08 -15.96 0.21
N PHE A 13 -6.47 -14.73 -0.15
CA PHE A 13 -7.60 -13.98 0.41
C PHE A 13 -8.91 -14.06 -0.41
N VAL A 14 -8.98 -14.87 -1.46
CA VAL A 14 -10.23 -15.04 -2.22
C VAL A 14 -11.06 -16.19 -1.66
N ALA A 15 -11.79 -15.92 -0.58
CA ALA A 15 -12.94 -16.72 -0.17
C ALA A 15 -14.14 -15.81 0.12
N LYS A 16 -15.08 -15.79 -0.83
CA LYS A 16 -16.45 -15.24 -0.75
C LYS A 16 -16.61 -13.78 -0.30
N ILE A 17 -16.90 -12.93 -1.29
CA ILE A 17 -17.68 -11.71 -1.07
C ILE A 17 -19.08 -12.14 -0.60
N SER A 18 -19.33 -12.08 0.71
CA SER A 18 -20.68 -11.95 1.24
C SER A 18 -20.87 -10.49 1.61
N ALA A 19 -21.83 -9.85 0.95
CA ALA A 19 -22.26 -8.50 1.22
C ALA A 19 -22.67 -8.35 2.70
N GLN A 20 -21.87 -7.65 3.50
CA GLN A 20 -22.34 -7.13 4.78
C GLN A 20 -22.78 -5.67 4.59
N ASN A 21 -24.09 -5.49 4.70
CA ASN A 21 -24.76 -4.20 4.82
C ASN A 21 -24.27 -3.49 6.09
N VAL A 22 -23.37 -2.52 5.92
CA VAL A 22 -23.09 -1.53 6.96
C VAL A 22 -24.02 -0.34 6.72
N THR A 23 -25.12 -0.29 7.47
CA THR A 23 -25.96 0.91 7.56
C THR A 23 -25.28 1.92 8.48
N ARG A 24 -24.70 2.99 7.94
CA ARG A 24 -24.23 4.14 8.74
C ARG A 24 -24.52 5.50 8.08
N SER A 25 -25.41 6.22 8.76
CA SER A 25 -25.59 7.68 8.93
C SER A 25 -25.53 8.63 7.71
N LYS A 26 -26.60 9.41 7.56
CA LYS A 26 -26.81 10.51 6.60
C LYS A 26 -25.79 11.65 6.78
N ARG A 27 -24.64 11.56 6.11
CA ARG A 27 -24.03 12.71 5.43
C ARG A 27 -23.89 12.27 3.98
N GLN A 28 -24.53 12.99 3.07
CA GLN A 28 -24.66 12.59 1.68
C GLN A 28 -23.37 12.94 0.93
N ASP A 29 -22.25 12.33 1.36
CA ASP A 29 -20.98 12.30 0.65
C ASP A 29 -21.11 11.24 -0.44
N ILE A 30 -21.84 11.60 -1.51
CA ILE A 30 -22.04 10.69 -2.65
C ILE A 30 -20.70 10.60 -3.37
N CYS A 31 -20.20 9.38 -3.54
CA CYS A 31 -19.09 9.18 -4.46
C CYS A 31 -19.46 9.74 -5.84
N MET A 32 -18.49 10.39 -6.49
CA MET A 32 -18.59 10.80 -7.89
C MET A 32 -19.08 9.65 -8.78
N ASN A 33 -19.75 9.97 -9.88
CA ASN A 33 -20.24 8.92 -10.75
C ASN A 33 -19.06 8.18 -11.42
N LEU A 34 -19.27 6.91 -11.80
CA LEU A 34 -18.22 6.06 -12.36
C LEU A 34 -17.57 6.66 -13.63
N ASN A 35 -18.31 7.43 -14.43
CA ASN A 35 -17.77 8.05 -15.63
C ASN A 35 -16.81 9.20 -15.30
N GLU A 36 -17.06 9.93 -14.23
CA GLU A 36 -16.14 10.95 -13.72
C GLU A 36 -14.87 10.30 -13.19
N VAL A 37 -14.95 9.20 -12.42
CA VAL A 37 -13.76 8.42 -11.99
C VAL A 37 -12.94 8.00 -13.21
N ARG A 38 -13.59 7.42 -14.24
CA ARG A 38 -12.93 7.02 -15.48
C ARG A 38 -12.21 8.18 -16.14
N THR A 39 -12.86 9.34 -16.20
CA THR A 39 -12.32 10.54 -16.84
C THR A 39 -11.12 11.09 -16.05
N CYS A 40 -11.22 11.14 -14.72
CA CYS A 40 -10.12 11.55 -13.86
C CYS A 40 -8.90 10.64 -14.02
N TYR A 41 -9.09 9.32 -14.02
CA TYR A 41 -7.99 8.39 -14.25
C TYR A 41 -7.45 8.45 -15.68
N ALA A 42 -8.30 8.60 -16.68
CA ALA A 42 -7.88 8.77 -18.07
C ALA A 42 -6.97 10.00 -18.20
N ASN A 43 -7.40 11.15 -17.67
CA ASN A 43 -6.60 12.36 -17.67
C ASN A 43 -5.30 12.18 -16.87
N TYR A 44 -5.36 11.52 -15.71
CA TYR A 44 -4.18 11.25 -14.89
C TYR A 44 -3.11 10.44 -15.64
N ILE A 45 -3.48 9.36 -16.34
CA ILE A 45 -2.49 8.56 -17.08
C ILE A 45 -1.92 9.31 -18.30
N THR A 46 -2.64 10.31 -18.85
CA THR A 46 -2.08 11.18 -19.92
C THR A 46 -0.93 12.06 -19.43
N LEU A 47 -0.86 12.37 -18.13
CA LEU A 47 0.28 13.08 -17.55
C LEU A 47 1.58 12.28 -17.60
N TYR A 48 1.49 10.97 -17.84
CA TYR A 48 2.61 10.07 -18.07
C TYR A 48 2.78 9.70 -19.56
N GLY A 49 2.02 10.33 -20.47
CA GLY A 49 2.06 10.03 -21.90
C GLY A 49 1.30 8.76 -22.31
N LEU A 50 0.46 8.22 -21.42
CA LEU A 50 -0.42 7.09 -21.74
C LEU A 50 -1.82 7.58 -22.11
N LEU A 51 -2.46 6.89 -23.06
CA LEU A 51 -3.84 7.16 -23.44
C LEU A 51 -4.74 6.02 -22.94
N ALA A 52 -5.88 6.35 -22.35
CA ALA A 52 -6.91 5.34 -22.06
C ALA A 52 -7.43 4.71 -23.38
N GLN A 53 -7.72 3.42 -23.36
CA GLN A 53 -8.35 2.75 -24.48
C GLN A 53 -9.84 3.10 -24.52
N ASN A 54 -10.39 3.36 -25.69
CA ASN A 54 -11.82 3.56 -25.84
C ASN A 54 -12.49 2.24 -26.19
N VAL A 55 -13.26 1.68 -25.25
CA VAL A 55 -14.03 0.45 -25.45
C VAL A 55 -15.51 0.80 -25.36
N ASN A 56 -16.23 0.68 -26.48
CA ASN A 56 -17.66 1.01 -26.57
C ASN A 56 -18.01 2.43 -26.06
N GLY A 57 -17.19 3.43 -26.41
CA GLY A 57 -17.41 4.81 -25.99
C GLY A 57 -16.96 5.14 -24.56
N ARG A 58 -16.28 4.20 -23.87
CA ARG A 58 -15.86 4.36 -22.48
C ARG A 58 -14.34 4.29 -22.36
N PRO A 59 -13.69 5.21 -21.62
CA PRO A 59 -12.26 5.11 -21.35
C PRO A 59 -12.00 3.97 -20.36
N ILE A 60 -11.13 3.05 -20.76
CA ILE A 60 -10.60 1.95 -19.97
C ILE A 60 -9.10 2.15 -19.83
N LEU A 61 -8.58 1.97 -18.62
CA LEU A 61 -7.16 2.12 -18.35
C LEU A 61 -6.35 1.03 -19.05
N GLN A 62 -5.17 1.44 -19.51
CA GLN A 62 -4.18 0.57 -20.14
C GLN A 62 -3.70 -0.50 -19.16
N ARG A 63 -3.07 -1.56 -19.69
CA ARG A 63 -2.37 -2.56 -18.87
C ARG A 63 -1.44 -1.88 -17.89
N TYR A 64 -1.53 -2.25 -16.63
CA TYR A 64 -0.78 -1.62 -15.54
C TYR A 64 0.74 -1.70 -15.76
N GLU A 65 1.22 -2.75 -16.43
CA GLU A 65 2.62 -2.95 -16.78
C GLU A 65 3.21 -1.79 -17.62
N LEU A 66 2.40 -1.10 -18.43
CA LEU A 66 2.84 0.09 -19.17
C LEU A 66 3.04 1.28 -18.23
N TYR A 67 2.09 1.46 -17.30
CA TYR A 67 2.07 2.53 -16.31
C TYR A 67 3.19 2.36 -15.28
N ASP A 68 3.39 1.17 -14.72
CA ASP A 68 4.47 0.89 -13.76
C ASP A 68 5.86 1.16 -14.34
N ARG A 69 6.10 0.88 -15.63
CA ARG A 69 7.37 1.22 -16.29
C ARG A 69 7.65 2.73 -16.31
N LEU A 70 6.62 3.54 -16.52
CA LEU A 70 6.75 5.00 -16.59
C LEU A 70 6.93 5.62 -15.21
N ILE A 71 6.14 5.18 -14.23
CA ILE A 71 6.29 5.63 -12.84
C ILE A 71 7.70 5.33 -12.32
N LYS A 72 8.24 4.13 -12.60
CA LYS A 72 9.56 3.70 -12.13
C LYS A 72 10.71 4.62 -12.53
N VAL A 73 10.57 5.34 -13.65
CA VAL A 73 11.56 6.28 -14.16
C VAL A 73 11.16 7.74 -13.92
N THR A 74 9.99 7.99 -13.33
CA THR A 74 9.50 9.32 -12.98
C THR A 74 9.96 9.66 -11.57
N ASP A 75 10.43 10.89 -11.35
CA ASP A 75 10.81 11.34 -10.02
C ASP A 75 9.60 11.48 -9.10
N LEU A 76 9.82 11.34 -7.79
CA LEU A 76 8.74 11.35 -6.80
C LEU A 76 7.99 12.69 -6.77
N THR A 77 8.68 13.81 -6.98
CA THR A 77 8.05 15.15 -7.00
C THR A 77 7.03 15.25 -8.12
N THR A 78 7.38 14.80 -9.33
CA THR A 78 6.48 14.74 -10.48
C THR A 78 5.34 13.76 -10.24
N ILE A 79 5.61 12.58 -9.67
CA ILE A 79 4.57 11.61 -9.32
C ILE A 79 3.54 12.25 -8.39
N CYS A 80 3.99 12.90 -7.31
CA CYS A 80 3.08 13.51 -6.35
C CYS A 80 2.32 14.70 -6.94
N LYS A 81 2.95 15.52 -7.77
CA LYS A 81 2.26 16.58 -8.50
C LYS A 81 1.14 16.03 -9.39
N ASN A 82 1.42 14.99 -10.17
CA ASN A 82 0.41 14.38 -11.03
C ASN A 82 -0.70 13.70 -10.22
N PHE A 83 -0.35 13.09 -9.09
CA PHE A 83 -1.29 12.45 -8.19
C PHE A 83 -2.21 13.47 -7.50
N ASP A 84 -1.70 14.66 -7.14
CA ASP A 84 -2.53 15.75 -6.61
C ASP A 84 -3.57 16.22 -7.64
N VAL A 85 -3.26 16.18 -8.95
CA VAL A 85 -4.24 16.44 -10.02
C VAL A 85 -5.34 15.39 -10.04
N LEU A 86 -4.98 14.10 -9.89
CA LEU A 86 -5.97 13.02 -9.80
C LEU A 86 -6.89 13.23 -8.59
N ARG A 87 -6.32 13.46 -7.39
CA ARG A 87 -7.10 13.70 -6.17
C ARG A 87 -8.02 14.91 -6.26
N GLY A 88 -7.51 16.00 -6.84
CA GLY A 88 -8.31 17.20 -7.11
C GLY A 88 -9.50 16.90 -8.04
N CYS A 89 -9.30 16.06 -9.06
CA CYS A 89 -10.37 15.62 -9.95
C CYS A 89 -11.39 14.71 -9.23
N LEU A 90 -10.95 13.82 -8.35
CA LEU A 90 -11.81 12.90 -7.60
C LEU A 90 -12.65 13.57 -6.49
N GLY A 91 -12.32 14.81 -6.12
CA GLY A 91 -13.21 15.66 -5.32
C GLY A 91 -13.25 15.36 -3.81
N GLY A 92 -12.15 14.97 -3.18
CA GLY A 92 -12.04 14.82 -1.71
C GLY A 92 -12.80 13.63 -1.08
N ASN A 93 -13.74 13.02 -1.80
CA ASN A 93 -14.47 11.80 -1.41
C ASN A 93 -13.79 10.53 -1.96
N GLU A 94 -12.48 10.59 -2.10
CA GLU A 94 -11.69 9.61 -2.82
C GLU A 94 -11.69 8.22 -2.15
N ASP A 95 -11.77 8.15 -0.81
CA ASP A 95 -11.88 6.90 -0.05
C ASP A 95 -13.21 6.16 -0.28
N LEU A 96 -14.26 6.89 -0.67
CA LEU A 96 -15.55 6.33 -1.03
C LEU A 96 -15.58 5.89 -2.49
N CYS A 97 -14.79 6.53 -3.34
CA CYS A 97 -14.82 6.33 -4.79
C CYS A 97 -13.83 5.32 -5.32
N ILE A 98 -12.62 5.30 -4.78
CA ILE A 98 -11.58 4.41 -5.27
C ILE A 98 -11.68 3.11 -4.47
N THR A 99 -12.47 2.19 -5.02
CA THR A 99 -12.77 0.89 -4.41
C THR A 99 -12.40 -0.23 -5.36
N PRO A 100 -12.21 -1.48 -4.87
CA PRO A 100 -12.00 -2.64 -5.74
C PRO A 100 -13.03 -2.73 -6.87
N ASN A 101 -14.31 -2.50 -6.57
CA ASN A 101 -15.40 -2.56 -7.55
C ASN A 101 -15.34 -1.44 -8.58
N THR A 102 -14.91 -0.24 -8.19
CA THR A 102 -14.72 0.88 -9.12
C THR A 102 -13.56 0.56 -10.07
N MET A 103 -12.44 0.07 -9.53
CA MET A 103 -11.24 -0.22 -10.32
C MET A 103 -11.48 -1.36 -11.31
N LEU A 104 -12.24 -2.39 -10.93
CA LEU A 104 -12.67 -3.46 -11.84
C LEU A 104 -13.47 -2.94 -13.05
N GLN A 105 -14.22 -1.86 -12.88
CA GLN A 105 -15.06 -1.29 -13.94
C GLN A 105 -14.33 -0.31 -14.86
N ILE A 106 -13.13 0.13 -14.50
CA ILE A 106 -12.36 1.11 -15.29
C ILE A 106 -11.05 0.54 -15.85
N THR A 107 -10.73 -0.71 -15.55
CA THR A 107 -9.52 -1.41 -16.04
C THR A 107 -9.88 -2.59 -16.93
N SER A 108 -8.86 -3.15 -17.59
CA SER A 108 -9.04 -4.26 -18.54
C SER A 108 -9.03 -5.65 -17.88
N SER A 109 -8.49 -5.77 -16.67
CA SER A 109 -8.39 -7.05 -15.97
C SER A 109 -8.44 -6.88 -14.44
N PRO A 110 -8.84 -7.93 -13.69
CA PRO A 110 -8.81 -7.89 -12.22
C PRO A 110 -7.44 -7.62 -11.62
N ASN A 111 -6.37 -8.09 -12.28
CA ASN A 111 -5.01 -7.83 -11.85
C ASN A 111 -4.65 -6.35 -12.02
N ASP A 112 -4.99 -5.76 -13.17
CA ASP A 112 -4.78 -4.31 -13.39
C ASP A 112 -5.58 -3.49 -12.38
N ALA A 113 -6.87 -3.82 -12.15
CA ALA A 113 -7.72 -3.16 -11.17
C ALA A 113 -7.05 -3.09 -9.80
N ARG A 114 -6.51 -4.22 -9.36
CA ARG A 114 -5.81 -4.36 -8.09
C ARG A 114 -4.52 -3.56 -8.07
N ASP A 115 -3.69 -3.66 -9.11
CA ASP A 115 -2.39 -2.99 -9.13
C ASP A 115 -2.55 -1.45 -9.17
N TYR A 116 -3.50 -0.92 -9.96
CA TYR A 116 -3.83 0.50 -9.92
C TYR A 116 -4.41 0.95 -8.57
N LEU A 117 -5.21 0.11 -7.90
CA LEU A 117 -5.76 0.42 -6.56
C LEU A 117 -4.66 0.49 -5.50
N LEU A 118 -3.71 -0.43 -5.56
CA LEU A 118 -2.56 -0.46 -4.66
C LEU A 118 -1.66 0.75 -4.87
N ASP A 119 -1.37 1.11 -6.12
CA ASP A 119 -0.60 2.30 -6.44
C ASP A 119 -1.32 3.56 -5.97
N TYR A 120 -2.64 3.66 -6.20
CA TYR A 120 -3.43 4.76 -5.68
C TYR A 120 -3.29 4.87 -4.15
N SER A 121 -3.47 3.76 -3.44
CA SER A 121 -3.39 3.71 -1.98
C SER A 121 -1.97 4.01 -1.47
N PHE A 122 -0.96 3.52 -2.17
CA PHE A 122 0.43 3.82 -1.87
C PHE A 122 0.71 5.32 -2.04
N PHE A 123 0.37 5.91 -3.19
CA PHE A 123 0.59 7.33 -3.46
C PHE A 123 -0.26 8.25 -2.59
N GLN A 124 -1.44 7.82 -2.15
CA GLN A 124 -2.22 8.56 -1.15
C GLN A 124 -1.44 8.74 0.15
N SER A 125 -0.72 7.70 0.59
CA SER A 125 0.15 7.80 1.76
C SER A 125 1.44 8.57 1.45
N VAL A 126 2.11 8.24 0.35
CA VAL A 126 3.42 8.80 0.00
C VAL A 126 3.34 10.29 -0.33
N CYS A 127 2.34 10.72 -1.08
CA CYS A 127 2.17 12.11 -1.49
C CYS A 127 1.28 12.93 -0.55
N GLY A 128 0.64 12.27 0.43
CA GLY A 128 -0.08 12.89 1.53
C GLY A 128 0.82 13.05 2.75
N ILE A 129 0.44 12.39 3.85
CA ILE A 129 1.09 12.53 5.17
C ILE A 129 2.58 12.14 5.14
N GLY A 130 2.97 11.20 4.26
CA GLY A 130 4.36 10.74 4.15
C GLY A 130 5.28 11.61 3.30
N LYS A 131 4.76 12.66 2.63
CA LYS A 131 5.47 13.37 1.55
C LYS A 131 6.85 13.85 1.94
N ASP A 132 6.95 14.55 3.08
CA ASP A 132 8.21 15.14 3.52
C ASP A 132 9.26 14.04 3.78
N VAL A 133 8.88 12.97 4.49
CA VAL A 133 9.79 11.84 4.77
C VAL A 133 10.27 11.17 3.49
N PHE A 134 9.38 10.93 2.54
CA PHE A 134 9.73 10.28 1.28
C PHE A 134 10.61 11.15 0.38
N LEU A 135 10.41 12.47 0.36
CA LEU A 135 11.24 13.41 -0.38
C LEU A 135 12.62 13.58 0.28
N GLU A 136 12.67 13.76 1.60
CA GLU A 136 13.93 13.87 2.36
C GLU A 136 14.81 12.62 2.25
N ASN A 137 14.18 11.43 2.17
CA ASN A 137 14.88 10.14 2.13
C ASN A 137 14.81 9.46 0.75
N GLN A 138 14.50 10.21 -0.32
CA GLN A 138 14.20 9.67 -1.65
C GLN A 138 15.31 8.73 -2.17
N MET A 139 16.58 9.13 -2.04
CA MET A 139 17.70 8.34 -2.55
C MET A 139 17.80 6.98 -1.83
N CYS A 140 17.71 6.96 -0.50
CA CYS A 140 17.77 5.72 0.27
C CYS A 140 16.57 4.82 -0.03
N LEU A 141 15.36 5.39 0.01
CA LEU A 141 14.12 4.65 -0.24
C LEU A 141 14.09 4.08 -1.66
N SER A 142 14.51 4.85 -2.66
CA SER A 142 14.64 4.38 -4.04
C SER A 142 15.60 3.19 -4.15
N ASN A 143 16.76 3.26 -3.50
CA ASN A 143 17.72 2.15 -3.47
C ASN A 143 17.15 0.93 -2.75
N ALA A 144 16.45 1.12 -1.63
CA ALA A 144 15.82 0.05 -0.88
C ALA A 144 14.69 -0.64 -1.69
N PHE A 145 13.91 0.13 -2.45
CA PHE A 145 12.88 -0.40 -3.37
C PHE A 145 13.48 -1.06 -4.61
N ALA A 146 14.65 -0.63 -5.07
CA ALA A 146 15.39 -1.29 -6.16
C ALA A 146 15.85 -2.70 -5.77
N GLN A 147 16.21 -2.92 -4.50
CA GLN A 147 16.54 -4.26 -3.97
C GLN A 147 15.31 -5.16 -3.83
N GLY A 148 14.13 -4.58 -3.67
CA GLY A 148 12.87 -5.31 -3.56
C GLY A 148 11.69 -4.39 -3.36
N SER A 149 10.63 -4.59 -4.14
CA SER A 149 9.38 -3.84 -3.99
C SER A 149 8.80 -3.95 -2.58
N LEU A 150 8.03 -2.95 -2.17
CA LEU A 150 7.26 -2.99 -0.93
C LEU A 150 6.40 -4.27 -0.86
N SER A 151 5.71 -4.59 -1.96
CA SER A 151 4.92 -5.81 -2.10
C SER A 151 5.74 -7.08 -1.84
N ASN A 152 6.92 -7.20 -2.43
CA ASN A 152 7.78 -8.37 -2.21
C ASN A 152 8.23 -8.47 -0.74
N ARG A 153 8.57 -7.34 -0.11
CA ARG A 153 8.99 -7.30 1.29
C ARG A 153 7.84 -7.67 2.23
N ILE A 154 6.62 -7.19 1.97
CA ILE A 154 5.43 -7.59 2.73
C ILE A 154 5.23 -9.11 2.66
N VAL A 155 5.36 -9.71 1.47
CA VAL A 155 5.21 -11.17 1.30
C VAL A 155 6.31 -11.92 2.05
N GLN A 156 7.56 -11.45 1.99
CA GLN A 156 8.68 -12.04 2.72
C GLN A 156 8.48 -11.94 4.25
N CYS A 157 7.99 -10.79 4.71
CA CYS A 157 7.73 -10.52 6.12
C CYS A 157 6.50 -11.28 6.66
N GLY A 158 5.50 -11.54 5.82
CA GLY A 158 4.26 -12.22 6.22
C GLY A 158 4.38 -13.74 6.39
N GLY A 159 5.49 -14.34 5.96
CA GLY A 159 5.72 -15.78 6.01
C GLY A 159 4.85 -16.56 5.02
N SER A 160 5.34 -17.71 4.58
CA SER A 160 4.71 -18.58 3.57
C SER A 160 4.24 -19.92 4.15
N SER A 161 3.62 -19.94 5.33
CA SER A 161 2.97 -21.18 5.82
C SER A 161 1.58 -21.33 5.18
N SER A 162 1.51 -22.27 4.24
CA SER A 162 0.31 -22.70 3.50
C SER A 162 -0.70 -23.49 4.33
N GLN A 163 -0.48 -23.66 5.64
CA GLN A 163 -1.34 -24.47 6.53
C GLN A 163 -2.47 -23.68 7.23
N ASP A 164 -2.46 -22.35 7.18
CA ASP A 164 -3.29 -21.52 8.08
C ASP A 164 -4.37 -20.69 7.35
N GLN A 165 -4.85 -21.18 6.20
CA GLN A 165 -5.62 -20.39 5.22
C GLN A 165 -7.08 -20.05 5.61
N GLN A 166 -7.60 -20.54 6.73
CA GLN A 166 -9.06 -20.49 7.01
C GLN A 166 -9.50 -19.60 8.17
N ASN A 167 -8.58 -18.96 8.90
CA ASN A 167 -8.96 -18.21 10.10
C ASN A 167 -8.65 -16.71 9.93
N GLN A 168 -9.70 -15.88 9.88
CA GLN A 168 -9.59 -14.40 9.74
C GLN A 168 -8.71 -13.77 10.83
N MET A 169 -8.66 -14.37 12.03
CA MET A 169 -7.78 -13.92 13.11
C MET A 169 -6.28 -14.06 12.72
N MET A 170 -5.91 -15.15 12.03
CA MET A 170 -4.54 -15.38 11.56
C MET A 170 -4.14 -14.44 10.41
N ILE A 171 -5.10 -13.99 9.61
CA ILE A 171 -4.89 -12.99 8.56
C ILE A 171 -4.44 -11.65 9.17
N CYS A 172 -5.11 -11.22 10.23
CA CYS A 172 -4.79 -9.95 10.86
C CYS A 172 -3.41 -9.99 11.53
N ASP A 173 -3.14 -11.04 12.31
CA ASP A 173 -1.85 -11.23 12.98
C ASP A 173 -0.67 -11.23 11.99
N ARG A 174 -0.85 -11.90 10.84
CA ARG A 174 0.16 -11.88 9.76
C ARG A 174 0.33 -10.50 9.15
N GLY A 175 -0.75 -9.77 8.92
CA GLY A 175 -0.69 -8.40 8.40
C GLY A 175 0.05 -7.48 9.36
N ILE A 176 -0.24 -7.55 10.66
CA ILE A 176 0.43 -6.80 11.73
C ILE A 176 1.93 -7.15 11.77
N ALA A 177 2.27 -8.43 11.75
CA ALA A 177 3.66 -8.89 11.70
C ALA A 177 4.37 -8.41 10.43
N ALA A 178 3.70 -8.47 9.29
CA ALA A 178 4.26 -8.08 8.01
C ALA A 178 4.61 -6.58 7.97
N VAL A 179 3.68 -5.71 8.37
CA VAL A 179 3.93 -4.26 8.38
C VAL A 179 4.97 -3.87 9.44
N GLY A 180 5.00 -4.56 10.58
CA GLY A 180 6.05 -4.38 11.59
C GLY A 180 7.44 -4.77 11.07
N CYS A 181 7.58 -5.90 10.40
CA CYS A 181 8.83 -6.32 9.77
C CYS A 181 9.27 -5.35 8.66
N VAL A 182 8.34 -4.86 7.82
CA VAL A 182 8.63 -3.83 6.82
C VAL A 182 9.12 -2.54 7.49
N ARG A 183 8.44 -2.07 8.54
CA ARG A 183 8.88 -0.91 9.33
C ARG A 183 10.33 -1.09 9.78
N ASP A 184 10.67 -2.26 10.32
CA ASP A 184 11.99 -2.53 10.88
C ASP A 184 13.07 -2.60 9.80
N GLN A 185 12.79 -3.26 8.67
CA GLN A 185 13.71 -3.29 7.52
C GLN A 185 14.02 -1.88 7.00
N PHE A 186 13.00 -1.05 6.78
CA PHE A 186 13.21 0.32 6.29
C PHE A 186 13.76 1.26 7.36
N SER A 187 13.51 1.00 8.65
CA SER A 187 14.14 1.72 9.75
C SER A 187 15.64 1.46 9.81
N GLN A 188 16.06 0.21 9.59
CA GLN A 188 17.47 -0.17 9.56
C GLN A 188 18.20 0.38 8.33
N LEU A 189 17.54 0.39 7.17
CA LEU A 189 18.15 0.84 5.91
C LEU A 189 18.18 2.37 5.78
N CYS A 190 17.08 3.04 6.13
CA CYS A 190 16.84 4.45 5.81
C CYS A 190 16.42 5.30 7.02
N GLY A 191 16.58 4.79 8.23
CA GLY A 191 16.23 5.49 9.47
C GLY A 191 14.77 5.34 9.88
N ILE A 192 14.50 5.57 11.17
CA ILE A 192 13.19 5.36 11.82
C ILE A 192 12.04 6.09 11.09
N PRO A 193 12.16 7.38 10.67
CA PRO A 193 11.08 8.07 9.97
C PRO A 193 10.66 7.35 8.68
N SER A 194 11.64 6.91 7.88
CA SER A 194 11.42 6.14 6.65
C SER A 194 10.69 4.84 6.93
N GLY A 195 11.09 4.10 7.97
CA GLY A 195 10.41 2.88 8.39
C GLY A 195 8.94 3.10 8.75
N LYS A 196 8.65 4.13 9.54
CA LYS A 196 7.25 4.49 9.90
C LYS A 196 6.44 4.89 8.68
N ALA A 197 7.01 5.69 7.78
CA ALA A 197 6.32 6.16 6.58
C ALA A 197 6.01 5.02 5.60
N VAL A 198 6.97 4.11 5.36
CA VAL A 198 6.76 2.93 4.50
C VAL A 198 5.77 1.94 5.12
N CYS A 199 5.83 1.75 6.45
CA CYS A 199 4.84 0.95 7.17
C CYS A 199 3.43 1.54 6.98
N SER A 200 3.26 2.85 7.20
CA SER A 200 1.98 3.53 7.02
C SER A 200 1.46 3.41 5.58
N ALA A 201 2.35 3.47 4.59
CA ALA A 201 1.99 3.25 3.19
C ALA A 201 1.50 1.81 2.95
N ALA A 202 2.15 0.81 3.55
CA ALA A 202 1.71 -0.58 3.49
C ALA A 202 0.33 -0.78 4.14
N VAL A 203 0.07 -0.14 5.28
CA VAL A 203 -1.25 -0.17 5.92
C VAL A 203 -2.30 0.51 5.05
N ASN A 204 -1.96 1.62 4.39
CA ASN A 204 -2.90 2.28 3.49
C ASN A 204 -3.23 1.42 2.26
N MET A 205 -2.26 0.66 1.74
CA MET A 205 -2.53 -0.35 0.69
C MET A 205 -3.50 -1.43 1.18
N ALA A 206 -3.31 -1.95 2.41
CA ALA A 206 -4.23 -2.92 2.99
C ALA A 206 -5.65 -2.35 3.18
N ARG A 207 -5.75 -1.09 3.63
CA ARG A 207 -7.01 -0.35 3.74
C ARG A 207 -7.72 -0.22 2.39
N GLY A 208 -6.98 0.11 1.33
CA GLY A 208 -7.50 0.26 -0.03
C GLY A 208 -8.12 -1.03 -0.59
N LEU A 209 -7.52 -2.20 -0.29
CA LEU A 209 -8.07 -3.49 -0.69
C LEU A 209 -9.39 -3.85 0.04
N ARG A 210 -9.64 -3.27 1.22
CA ARG A 210 -10.82 -3.54 2.07
C ARG A 210 -10.96 -5.01 2.47
N GLU A 211 -9.84 -5.72 2.58
CA GLU A 211 -9.79 -7.14 2.96
C GLU A 211 -9.64 -7.34 4.48
N ALA A 212 -9.11 -6.34 5.19
CA ALA A 212 -8.96 -6.34 6.65
C ALA A 212 -10.09 -5.54 7.31
N ASP A 213 -10.53 -5.98 8.48
CA ASP A 213 -11.49 -5.22 9.29
C ASP A 213 -10.86 -3.95 9.88
N VAL A 214 -11.70 -3.05 10.39
CA VAL A 214 -11.28 -1.76 10.93
C VAL A 214 -10.37 -1.92 12.15
N THR A 215 -10.63 -2.90 13.01
CA THR A 215 -9.84 -3.17 14.22
C THR A 215 -8.43 -3.62 13.83
N CYS A 216 -8.32 -4.46 12.81
CA CYS A 216 -7.06 -4.95 12.29
C CYS A 216 -6.21 -3.82 11.71
N ILE A 217 -6.82 -2.97 10.89
CA ILE A 217 -6.14 -1.79 10.34
C ILE A 217 -5.65 -0.87 11.46
N GLN A 218 -6.43 -0.64 12.52
CA GLN A 218 -6.00 0.14 13.68
C GLN A 218 -4.80 -0.48 14.41
N GLN A 219 -4.76 -1.81 14.54
CA GLN A 219 -3.62 -2.50 15.13
C GLN A 219 -2.36 -2.38 14.26
N MET A 220 -2.52 -2.48 12.93
CA MET A 220 -1.42 -2.24 12.00
C MET A 220 -0.89 -0.79 12.10
N ASP A 221 -1.78 0.20 12.13
CA ASP A 221 -1.43 1.61 12.33
C ASP A 221 -0.69 1.81 13.67
N PHE A 222 -1.15 1.15 14.74
CA PHE A 222 -0.48 1.18 16.04
C PHE A 222 0.95 0.65 15.97
N VAL A 223 1.17 -0.48 15.28
CA VAL A 223 2.51 -1.03 15.06
C VAL A 223 3.39 -0.06 14.26
N CYS A 224 2.87 0.56 13.20
CA CYS A 224 3.65 1.52 12.43
C CYS A 224 4.10 2.75 13.25
N ASN A 225 3.27 3.20 14.19
CA ASN A 225 3.55 4.38 15.00
C ASN A 225 4.40 4.09 16.24
N SER A 226 4.35 2.85 16.72
CA SER A 226 5.15 2.39 17.86
C SER A 226 6.64 2.56 17.57
N ILE A 227 7.36 3.13 18.54
CA ILE A 227 8.83 3.10 18.52
C ILE A 227 9.18 1.64 18.73
N ALA A 228 9.84 1.01 17.76
CA ALA A 228 10.44 -0.30 17.98
C ALA A 228 11.36 -0.17 19.20
N HIS A 229 10.94 -0.67 20.36
CA HIS A 229 11.89 -0.92 21.42
C HIS A 229 12.93 -1.83 20.81
N LEU A 230 14.17 -1.36 20.81
CA LEU A 230 15.34 -2.17 20.51
C LEU A 230 15.12 -3.56 21.13
N GLN A 231 14.93 -4.58 20.29
CA GLN A 231 15.37 -5.91 20.64
C GLN A 231 16.90 -5.83 20.70
N TYR A 232 17.42 -5.20 21.76
CA TYR A 232 18.71 -5.61 22.28
C TYR A 232 18.48 -7.05 22.73
N PRO A 233 19.16 -8.05 22.15
CA PRO A 233 19.24 -9.33 22.84
C PRO A 233 19.84 -9.01 24.22
N LEU A 234 19.15 -9.42 25.29
CA LEU A 234 19.58 -9.32 26.69
C LEU A 234 20.85 -10.15 26.99
N PHE A 235 21.79 -10.28 26.04
CA PHE A 235 22.93 -11.20 26.11
C PHE A 235 24.30 -10.57 26.37
N THR A 236 24.41 -9.26 26.61
CA THR A 236 25.72 -8.62 26.85
C THR A 236 26.03 -8.18 28.28
N PHE A 237 25.22 -8.54 29.28
CA PHE A 237 25.54 -8.25 30.70
C PHE A 237 25.93 -9.47 31.56
N ALA A 238 25.95 -10.68 31.01
CA ALA A 238 26.34 -11.88 31.78
C ALA A 238 27.85 -12.19 31.77
N LEU A 239 28.70 -11.48 31.01
CA LEU A 239 30.11 -11.84 30.83
C LEU A 239 31.14 -10.95 31.58
N ILE A 240 30.70 -9.91 32.29
CA ILE A 240 31.62 -9.04 33.06
C ILE A 240 31.73 -9.46 34.54
N PHE A 241 30.84 -10.31 35.05
CA PHE A 241 30.89 -10.75 36.46
C PHE A 241 31.68 -12.06 36.72
N LEU A 242 32.29 -12.68 35.70
CA LEU A 242 33.09 -13.90 35.89
C LEU A 242 34.62 -13.70 35.84
N PHE A 243 35.12 -12.46 35.69
CA PHE A 243 36.57 -12.17 35.71
C PHE A 243 37.08 -11.46 36.97
N PHE A 244 36.23 -11.24 37.97
CA PHE A 244 36.67 -10.78 39.29
C PHE A 244 36.26 -11.79 40.38
N LYS A 245 37.03 -12.88 40.47
CA LYS A 245 37.28 -13.55 41.75
C LYS A 245 38.77 -13.82 41.85
N CYS A 246 39.39 -13.09 42.77
CA CYS A 246 40.63 -13.47 43.45
C CYS A 246 40.49 -14.85 44.09
#